data_AF-A0A442JPT6-F1
#
_entry.id   AF-A0A442JPT6-F1
#
_cell.length_a   1.000
_cell.length_b   1.000
_cell.length_c   1.000
_cell.angle_alpha   90.00
_cell.angle_beta   90.00
_cell.angle_gamma   90.00
#
_symmetry.space_group_name_H-M   'P 1'
#
loop_
_entity.id
_entity.type
_entity.pdbx_description
1 polymer ?
#
loop_
_entity_poly.entity_id
_entity_poly.type
_entity_poly.pdbx_seq_one_letter_code
_entity_poly.pdbx_strand_id
1 'polypeptide(L)' 'MEYIAGFIIAAAIGACVTRDANSRGMNGRFWGISTILVMIVALPIYLIVRKPRPEASSH' A
#
# COMPACT_ATOMS: atom_id res chain seq x y z
N MET A 1 3.57 -8.50 23.47
CA MET A 1 3.57 -7.06 23.17
C MET A 1 4.35 -6.77 21.89
N GLU A 2 5.59 -7.23 21.73
CA GLU A 2 6.41 -6.99 20.51
C GLU A 2 5.76 -7.46 19.20
N TYR A 3 5.33 -8.72 19.12
CA TYR A 3 4.72 -9.24 17.88
C TYR A 3 3.38 -8.58 17.53
N ILE A 4 2.62 -8.16 18.55
CA ILE A 4 1.34 -7.45 18.38
C ILE A 4 1.60 -6.05 17.82
N ALA A 5 2.59 -5.33 18.37
CA ALA A 5 3.00 -4.02 17.86
C ALA A 5 3.48 -4.12 16.40
N GLY A 6 4.31 -5.12 16.09
CA GLY A 6 4.76 -5.38 14.71
C GLY A 6 3.62 -5.65 13.74
N PHE A 7 2.63 -6.46 14.16
CA PHE A 7 1.45 -6.75 13.35
C PHE A 7 0.58 -5.51 13.12
N ILE A 8 0.38 -4.67 14.14
CA ILE A 8 -0.38 -3.41 14.02
C ILE A 8 0.31 -2.46 13.03
N ILE A 9 1.65 -2.36 13.08
CA ILE A 9 2.42 -1.54 12.14
C ILE A 9 2.26 -2.06 10.71
N ALA A 10 2.39 -3.38 10.50
CA ALA A 10 2.19 -3.98 9.19
C ALA A 10 0.78 -3.73 8.65
N ALA A 11 -0.26 -3.89 9.49
CA ALA A 11 -1.63 -3.60 9.12
C ALA A 11 -1.85 -2.12 8.76
N ALA A 12 -1.26 -1.19 9.51
CA ALA A 12 -1.33 0.24 9.22
C ALA A 12 -0.66 0.59 7.87
N ILE A 13 0.51 0.01 7.59
CA ILE A 13 1.21 0.19 6.31
C ILE A 13 0.38 -0.39 5.16
N GLY A 14 -0.14 -1.60 5.31
CA GLY A 14 -1.02 -2.22 4.29
C GLY A 14 -2.28 -1.40 4.01
N ALA A 15 -2.90 -0.82 5.05
CA ALA A 15 -4.03 0.08 4.90
C ALA A 15 -3.64 1.38 4.15
N CYS A 16 -2.46 1.92 4.43
CA CYS A 16 -1.92 3.09 3.71
C CYS A 16 -1.68 2.79 2.22
N VAL A 17 -1.02 1.66 1.92
CA VAL A 17 -0.80 1.20 0.55
C VAL A 17 -2.11 0.95 -0.18
N THR A 18 -3.10 0.34 0.48
CA THR A 18 -4.44 0.13 -0.09
C THR A 18 -5.07 1.44 -0.53
N ARG A 19 -5.02 2.47 0.34
CA ARG A 19 -5.56 3.80 0.04
C ARG A 19 -4.80 4.49 -1.09
N ASP A 20 -3.47 4.45 -1.07
CA ASP A 20 -2.64 5.05 -2.12
C ASP A 20 -2.86 4.36 -3.48
N ALA A 21 -2.96 3.03 -3.50
CA ALA A 21 -3.20 2.25 -4.71
C ALA A 21 -4.60 2.55 -5.30
N ASN A 22 -5.63 2.59 -4.45
CA ASN A 22 -6.99 2.94 -4.87
C ASN A 22 -7.03 4.36 -5.46
N SER A 23 -6.32 5.32 -4.84
CA SER A 23 -6.24 6.71 -5.34
C SER A 23 -5.55 6.83 -6.71
N ARG A 24 -4.76 5.81 -7.08
CA ARG A 24 -4.03 5.72 -8.35
C ARG A 24 -4.74 4.85 -9.38
N GLY A 25 -5.98 4.44 -9.14
CA GLY A 25 -6.70 3.53 -10.03
C GLY A 25 -6.05 2.13 -10.14
N MET A 26 -5.39 1.69 -9.07
CA MET A 26 -4.81 0.36 -8.93
C MET A 26 -5.63 -0.48 -7.95
N ASN A 27 -5.50 -1.81 -8.03
CA ASN A 27 -6.21 -2.72 -7.12
C ASN A 27 -5.61 -2.65 -5.70
N GLY A 28 -6.16 -1.80 -4.84
CA GLY A 28 -5.60 -1.58 -3.51
C GLY A 28 -5.67 -2.78 -2.59
N ARG A 29 -6.65 -3.69 -2.73
CA ARG A 29 -6.69 -4.91 -1.91
C ARG A 29 -5.50 -5.81 -2.21
N PHE A 30 -5.17 -5.99 -3.49
CA PHE A 30 -4.03 -6.80 -3.90
C PHE A 30 -2.71 -6.21 -3.37
N TRP A 31 -2.50 -4.90 -3.54
CA TRP A 31 -1.27 -4.23 -3.10
C TRP A 31 -1.15 -4.15 -1.57
N GLY A 32 -2.25 -3.91 -0.86
CA GLY A 32 -2.28 -3.88 0.60
C GLY A 32 -1.99 -5.24 1.23
N ILE A 33 -2.66 -6.30 0.77
CA ILE A 33 -2.45 -7.67 1.28
C ILE A 33 -1.03 -8.14 0.97
N SER A 34 -0.54 -7.90 -0.26
CA SER A 34 0.83 -8.26 -0.65
C SER A 34 1.87 -7.54 0.22
N THR A 35 1.62 -6.28 0.58
CA THR A 35 2.49 -5.51 1.48
C THR A 35 2.50 -6.07 2.90
N ILE A 36 1.37 -6.53 3.43
CA ILE A 36 1.32 -7.13 4.77
C ILE A 36 2.06 -8.48 4.81
N LEU A 37 1.93 -9.30 3.75
CA LEU A 37 2.50 -10.64 3.70
C LEU A 37 4.01 -10.66 3.36
N VAL A 38 4.46 -9.77 2.47
CA VAL A 38 5.82 -9.80 1.90
C VAL A 38 6.50 -8.43 2.01
N MET A 39 6.22 -7.67 3.07
CA MET A 39 6.57 -6.24 3.26
C MET A 39 7.92 -5.81 2.69
N ILE A 40 8.98 -6.59 2.90
CA ILE A 40 10.34 -6.33 2.41
C ILE A 40 10.40 -6.18 0.88
N VAL A 41 9.63 -6.98 0.13
CA VAL A 41 9.69 -7.05 -1.34
C VAL A 41 8.47 -6.37 -1.98
N ALA A 42 7.27 -6.60 -1.44
CA ALA A 42 6.05 -6.07 -2.03
C ALA A 42 5.96 -4.54 -1.94
N LEU A 43 6.45 -3.93 -0.85
CA LEU A 43 6.40 -2.47 -0.67
C LEU A 43 7.34 -1.73 -1.66
N PRO A 44 8.64 -2.11 -1.82
CA PRO A 44 9.47 -1.50 -2.84
C PRO A 44 8.91 -1.70 -4.26
N ILE A 45 8.44 -2.90 -4.60
CA ILE A 45 7.84 -3.16 -5.92
C ILE A 45 6.64 -2.25 -6.13
N TYR A 46 5.72 -2.17 -5.16
CA TYR A 46 4.58 -1.25 -5.23
C TYR A 46 5.02 0.19 -5.50
N LEU A 47 6.03 0.68 -4.76
CA LEU A 47 6.50 2.05 -4.91
C LEU A 47 7.15 2.33 -6.27
N ILE A 48 7.75 1.32 -6.91
CA ILE A 48 8.35 1.41 -8.25
C ILE A 48 7.27 1.37 -9.33
N VAL A 49 6.32 0.44 -9.25
CA VAL A 49 5.32 0.20 -10.31
C VAL A 49 4.03 0.99 -10.12
N ARG A 50 3.89 1.75 -9.02
CA ARG A 50 2.68 2.53 -8.77
C ARG A 50 2.45 3.53 -9.89
N LYS A 51 1.21 3.58 -10.36
CA LYS A 51 0.78 4.54 -11.35
C LYS A 51 0.95 5.97 -10.81
N PRO A 52 1.22 6.97 -11.66
CA PRO A 52 1.16 8.36 -11.26
C PRO A 52 -0.21 8.66 -10.63
N ARG A 53 -0.26 9.62 -9.70
CA ARG A 53 -1.55 10.09 -9.22
C ARG A 53 -2.26 10.74 -10.40
N PRO A 54 -3.55 10.42 -10.63
CA PRO A 54 -4.34 11.17 -11.59
C PRO A 54 -4.23 12.65 -11.23
N GLU A 55 -3.88 13.48 -12.20
CA GLU A 55 -3.90 14.92 -11.99
C GLU A 55 -5.30 15.28 -11.51
N ALA A 56 -5.38 15.95 -10.36
CA ALA A 56 -6.65 16.49 -9.90
C ALA A 56 -7.09 17.44 -11.01
N SER A 57 -8.11 17.04 -11.78
CA SER A 57 -8.66 17.84 -12.86
C SER A 57 -8.97 19.21 -12.29
N SER A 58 -8.13 20.19 -12.59
CA SER A 58 -8.39 21.61 -12.34
C SER A 58 -9.54 22.00 -13.27
N HIS A 59 -10.76 21.77 -12.80
CA HIS A 59 -11.98 22.36 -13.33
C HIS A 59 -12.37 23.53 -12.43
#